data_AF-A0A3D1RTN1-F1
#
_entry.id   AF-A0A3D1RTN1-F1
#
_cell.length_a   1.000
_cell.length_b   1.000
_cell.length_c   1.000
_cell.angle_alpha   90.00
_cell.angle_beta   90.00
_cell.angle_gamma   90.00
#
_symmetry.space_group_name_H-M   'P 1'
#
loop_
_entity.id
_entity.type
_entity.pdbx_description
1 polymer ?
#
loop_
_entity_poly.entity_id
_entity_poly.type
_entity_poly.pdbx_seq_one_letter_code
_entity_poly.pdbx_strand_id
1 'polypeptide(L)'
;MNRSRLLVLLKILVVTILLGVIFYAIDWQDRYAIVAADGEQVETVYGKILGRWDLEPVHFLAKDTNEPRWVSRIADPQGRT
;
A
#
# COMPACT_ATOMS: atom_id res chain seq x y z
N MET A 1 -18.37 -28.97 25.30
CA MET A 1 -17.19 -28.10 25.17
C MET A 1 -16.98 -27.39 26.51
N ASN A 2 -15.76 -27.34 27.07
CA ASN A 2 -15.53 -26.72 28.38
C ASN A 2 -15.71 -25.19 28.30
N ARG A 3 -16.20 -24.57 29.38
CA ARG A 3 -16.48 -23.12 29.44
C ARG A 3 -15.24 -22.27 29.12
N SER A 4 -14.04 -22.74 29.48
CA SER A 4 -12.78 -22.07 29.17
C SER A 4 -12.48 -22.03 27.67
N ARG A 5 -12.65 -23.13 26.92
CA ARG A 5 -12.47 -23.12 25.44
C ARG A 5 -13.51 -22.24 24.75
N LEU A 6 -14.75 -22.22 25.24
CA LEU A 6 -15.79 -21.34 24.69
C LEU A 6 -15.37 -19.86 24.80
N LEU A 7 -14.86 -19.45 25.96
CA LEU A 7 -14.38 -18.07 26.17
C LEU A 7 -13.18 -17.74 25.28
N VAL A 8 -12.26 -18.68 25.08
CA VAL A 8 -11.13 -18.49 24.17
C VAL A 8 -11.60 -18.33 22.72
N LEU A 9 -12.50 -19.19 22.25
CA LEU A 9 -13.06 -19.10 20.90
C LEU A 9 -13.81 -17.78 20.69
N LEU A 10 -14.57 -17.32 21.69
CA LEU A 10 -15.26 -16.03 21.61
C LEU A 10 -14.27 -14.87 21.48
N LYS A 11 -13.16 -14.88 22.23
CA LYS A 11 -12.11 -13.85 22.10
C LYS A 11 -11.50 -13.86 20.70
N ILE A 12 -11.18 -15.03 20.15
CA ILE A 12 -10.63 -15.16 18.80
C ILE A 12 -11.64 -14.61 17.79
N LEU A 13 -12.93 -14.97 17.92
CA LEU A 13 -13.99 -14.47 17.04
C LEU A 13 -14.07 -12.93 17.07
N VAL A 14 -14.03 -12.32 18.25
CA VAL A 14 -14.04 -10.86 18.39
C VAL A 14 -12.84 -10.22 17.70
N VAL A 15 -11.64 -10.78 17.89
CA VAL A 15 -10.42 -10.28 17.23
C VAL A 15 -10.51 -10.42 15.72
N THR A 16 -10.98 -11.56 15.21
CA THR A 16 -11.17 -11.79 13.77
C THR A 16 -12.16 -10.80 13.17
N ILE A 17 -13.29 -10.54 13.83
CA ILE A 17 -14.28 -9.56 13.39
C ILE A 17 -13.66 -8.17 13.36
N LEU A 18 -12.94 -7.77 14.41
CA LEU A 18 -12.28 -6.46 14.49
C LEU A 18 -11.27 -6.27 13.35
N LEU A 19 -10.42 -7.26 13.10
CA LEU A 19 -9.46 -7.23 11.99
C LEU A 19 -10.17 -7.17 10.63
N GLY A 20 -11.27 -7.90 10.45
CA GLY A 20 -12.08 -7.84 9.23
C GLY A 20 -12.67 -6.45 8.99
N VAL A 21 -13.17 -5.80 10.03
CA VAL A 21 -13.69 -4.42 9.95
C VAL A 21 -12.57 -3.45 9.58
N ILE A 22 -11.41 -3.54 10.23
CA ILE A 22 -10.25 -2.68 9.92
C ILE A 22 -9.80 -2.89 8.47
N PHE A 23 -9.68 -4.15 8.05
CA PHE A 23 -9.27 -4.50 6.69
C PHE A 23 -10.24 -3.94 5.64
N TYR A 24 -11.55 -4.01 5.91
CA TYR A 24 -12.59 -3.49 5.01
C TYR A 24 -12.68 -1.96 5.01
N ALA A 25 -12.51 -1.33 6.17
CA ALA A 25 -12.67 0.12 6.32
C ALA A 25 -11.48 0.92 5.79
N ILE A 26 -10.29 0.31 5.71
CA ILE A 26 -9.08 0.95 5.19
C ILE A 26 -8.97 0.71 3.69
N ASP A 27 -8.82 1.79 2.93
CA ASP A 27 -8.51 1.72 1.50
C ASP A 27 -7.02 1.40 1.30
N TRP A 28 -6.71 0.09 1.19
CA TRP A 28 -5.37 -0.41 0.93
C TRP A 28 -5.01 -0.21 -0.54
N GLN A 29 -4.54 0.98 -0.89
CA GLN A 29 -4.02 1.30 -2.23
C GLN A 29 -2.51 1.51 -2.19
N ASP A 30 -1.82 0.99 -3.21
CA ASP A 30 -0.42 1.30 -3.39
C ASP A 30 -0.28 2.77 -3.81
N ARG A 31 0.80 3.40 -3.36
CA ARG A 31 1.11 4.79 -3.71
C ARG A 31 2.60 5.04 -3.68
N TYR A 32 3.06 6.01 -4.44
CA TYR A 32 4.37 6.61 -4.30
C TYR A 32 4.25 8.12 -4.11
N ALA A 33 5.25 8.71 -3.48
CA ALA A 33 5.35 10.15 -3.26
C ALA A 33 6.43 10.71 -4.17
N ILE A 34 6.12 11.81 -4.86
CA ILE A 34 7.12 12.63 -5.55
C ILE A 34 7.62 13.64 -4.53
N VAL A 35 8.93 13.68 -4.32
CA VAL A 35 9.59 14.51 -3.32
C VAL A 35 10.51 15.49 -4.03
N ALA A 36 10.46 16.76 -3.64
CA ALA A 36 11.35 17.80 -4.13
C ALA A 36 12.79 17.60 -3.61
N ALA A 37 13.73 18.35 -4.19
CA ALA A 37 15.15 18.24 -3.83
C ALA A 37 15.45 18.63 -2.38
N ASP A 38 14.58 19.45 -1.77
CA ASP A 38 14.62 19.85 -0.36
C ASP A 38 13.98 18.82 0.59
N GLY A 39 13.40 17.74 0.06
CA GLY A 39 12.74 16.70 0.82
C GLY A 39 11.24 16.95 1.05
N GLU A 40 10.65 18.03 0.53
CA GLU A 40 9.22 18.27 0.66
C GLU A 40 8.41 17.37 -0.27
N GLN A 41 7.31 16.79 0.23
CA GLN A 41 6.41 16.02 -0.60
C GLN A 41 5.61 16.94 -1.52
N VAL A 42 5.83 16.79 -2.83
CA VAL A 42 5.14 17.58 -3.86
C VAL A 42 3.81 16.94 -4.24
N GLU A 43 3.81 15.62 -4.43
CA GLU A 43 2.64 14.90 -4.93
C GLU A 43 2.57 13.47 -4.36
N THR A 44 1.35 12.93 -4.26
CA THR A 44 1.09 11.51 -4.01
C THR A 44 0.35 10.93 -5.20
N VAL A 45 0.90 9.89 -5.81
CA VAL A 45 0.26 9.18 -6.91
C VAL A 45 -0.24 7.83 -6.41
N TYR A 46 -1.56 7.63 -6.49
CA TYR A 46 -2.24 6.39 -6.10
C TYR A 46 -2.37 5.43 -7.28
N GLY A 47 -2.37 4.14 -7.01
CA GLY A 47 -2.43 3.12 -8.05
C GLY A 47 -2.14 1.73 -7.53
N LYS A 48 -1.39 0.96 -8.33
CA LYS A 48 -1.05 -0.43 -8.06
C LYS A 48 0.37 -0.75 -8.51
N ILE A 49 1.14 -1.43 -7.66
CA ILE A 49 2.42 -2.00 -8.05
C ILE A 49 2.20 -3.26 -8.89
N LEU A 50 2.86 -3.34 -10.04
CA LEU A 50 2.76 -4.46 -10.96
C LEU A 50 3.99 -5.36 -10.81
N GLY A 51 3.77 -6.56 -10.26
CA GLY A 51 4.83 -7.56 -10.10
C GLY A 51 5.67 -7.34 -8.84
N ARG A 52 6.99 -7.41 -8.96
CA ARG A 52 7.91 -7.35 -7.82
C ARG A 52 8.11 -5.91 -7.36
N TRP A 53 7.78 -5.65 -6.10
CA TRP A 53 7.96 -4.34 -5.45
C TRP A 53 9.39 -4.11 -4.95
N ASP A 54 10.19 -5.19 -4.86
CA ASP A 54 11.53 -5.20 -4.29
C ASP A 54 12.63 -4.92 -5.33
N LEU A 55 12.27 -4.71 -6.60
CA LEU A 55 13.18 -4.35 -7.68
C LEU A 55 13.19 -2.84 -7.91
N GLU A 56 14.34 -2.33 -8.37
CA GLU A 56 14.53 -0.94 -8.76
C GLU A 56 14.82 -0.89 -10.27
N PRO A 57 14.04 -0.16 -11.09
CA PRO A 57 12.83 0.59 -10.74
C PRO A 57 11.60 -0.30 -10.49
N VAL A 58 10.60 0.25 -9.78
CA VAL A 58 9.31 -0.42 -9.51
C VAL A 58 8.34 -0.17 -10.67
N HIS A 59 7.63 -1.20 -11.11
CA HIS A 59 6.59 -1.05 -12.14
C HIS A 59 5.25 -0.67 -11.50
N PHE A 60 4.66 0.44 -11.90
CA PHE A 60 3.49 1.04 -11.24
C PHE A 60 2.42 1.46 -12.25
N LEU A 61 1.15 1.16 -11.96
CA LEU A 61 -0.01 1.61 -12.72
C LEU A 61 -0.79 2.63 -11.91
N ALA A 62 -0.81 3.90 -12.33
CA ALA A 62 -1.57 4.94 -11.64
C ALA A 62 -3.07 4.79 -11.89
N LYS A 63 -3.88 5.13 -10.87
CA LYS A 63 -5.34 4.91 -10.85
C LYS A 63 -6.07 5.56 -12.03
N ASP A 64 -5.60 6.72 -12.47
CA ASP A 64 -6.22 7.52 -13.53
C ASP A 64 -5.56 7.32 -14.90
N THR A 65 -4.70 6.31 -15.04
CA THR A 65 -3.95 6.02 -16.26
C THR A 65 -4.09 4.56 -16.66
N ASN A 66 -4.13 4.28 -17.97
CA ASN A 66 -4.06 2.90 -18.48
C ASN A 66 -2.63 2.46 -18.85
N GLU A 67 -1.65 3.34 -18.66
CA GLU A 67 -0.27 3.09 -19.03
C GLU A 67 0.60 2.93 -17.78
N PRO A 68 1.16 1.73 -17.55
CA PRO A 68 2.07 1.54 -16.43
C PRO A 68 3.41 2.22 -16.71
N ARG A 69 4.05 2.68 -15.64
CA ARG A 69 5.30 3.44 -15.65
C ARG A 69 6.32 2.80 -14.73
N TRP A 70 7.60 3.02 -15.02
CA TRP A 70 8.69 2.63 -14.13
C TRP A 70 9.00 3.79 -13.19
N VAL A 71 8.89 3.54 -11.88
CA VAL A 71 9.13 4.53 -10.82
C VAL A 71 10.43 4.18 -10.12
N SER A 72 11.39 5.10 -10.19
CA SER A 72 12.65 5.02 -9.47
C SER A 72 12.53 5.76 -8.13
N ARG A 73 13.10 5.19 -7.07
CA ARG A 73 13.25 5.81 -5.75
C ARG A 73 14.26 6.94 -5.77
N ILE A 74 15.23 6.89 -6.67
CA ILE A 74 16.24 7.94 -6.84
C ILE A 74 15.69 8.94 -7.85
N ALA A 75 15.54 10.20 -7.43
CA ALA A 75 15.25 11.29 -8.33
C ALA A 75 16.30 11.27 -9.45
N ASP A 76 15.86 11.09 -10.71
CA ASP A 76 16.76 11.23 -11.84
C ASP A 76 17.35 12.65 -11.76
N PRO A 77 18.69 12.81 -11.60
CA PRO A 77 19.31 14.13 -11.58
C PRO A 77 19.05 14.94 -12.86
N GLN A 78 18.51 14.31 -13.92
CA GLN A 78 18.14 14.93 -15.18
C GLN A 78 16.63 15.14 -15.38
N GLY A 79 15.80 14.80 -14.37
CA GLY A 79 14.38 15.13 -14.34
C GLY A 79 13.51 14.43 -15.38
N ARG A 80 13.91 13.26 -15.90
CA ARG A 80 13.04 12.48 -16.80
C ARG A 80 12.19 11.51 -15.99
N THR A 81 10.90 11.83 -15.90
CA THR A 81 9.80 10.91 -15.53
C THR A 81 9.38 10.06 -16.71
#